data_AF-A0A4C1VPQ5-F1
#
_entry.id   AF-A0A4C1VPQ5-F1
#
_cell.length_a   1.000
_cell.length_b   1.000
_cell.length_c   1.000
_cell.angle_alpha   90.00
_cell.angle_beta   90.00
_cell.angle_gamma   90.00
#
_symmetry.space_group_name_H-M   'P 1'
#
loop_
_entity.id
_entity.type
_entity.pdbx_description
1 polymer ?
#
loop_
_entity_poly.entity_id
_entity_poly.type
_entity_poly.pdbx_seq_one_letter_code
_entity_poly.pdbx_strand_id
1 'polypeptide(L)'
;MSEYGIDIALIQEIYLKPNRPRACAIAGYVQLRTDWTYVRRGGTALYYSRLLHCCPLIIPHLINMEATGCRLAMTGHRTIVVVSVYLPSPKLLIRSDLRALLALGDAVILSGDFNCKNPRWGCAIMK
;
A
#
# COMPACT_ATOMS: atom_id res chain seq x y z
N MET A 1 -11.03 3.84 12.89
CA MET A 1 -9.76 3.14 13.21
C MET A 1 -9.64 2.84 14.69
N SER A 2 -9.85 3.82 15.58
CA SER A 2 -9.83 3.60 17.04
C SER A 2 -10.91 2.62 17.54
N GLU A 3 -12.13 2.71 17.00
CA GLU A 3 -13.26 1.84 17.38
C GLU A 3 -12.93 0.34 17.27
N TYR A 4 -12.20 -0.05 16.22
CA TYR A 4 -11.85 -1.44 15.94
C TYR A 4 -10.42 -1.80 16.35
N GLY A 5 -9.69 -0.91 17.03
CA GLY A 5 -8.29 -1.14 17.39
C GLY A 5 -7.38 -1.44 16.20
N ILE A 6 -7.58 -0.78 15.05
CA ILE A 6 -6.85 -1.09 13.82
C ILE A 6 -5.37 -0.73 13.96
N ASP A 7 -4.48 -1.71 13.90
CA ASP A 7 -3.05 -1.47 13.98
C ASP A 7 -2.46 -0.86 12.71
N ILE A 8 -2.84 -1.39 11.55
CA ILE A 8 -2.40 -0.93 10.23
C ILE A 8 -3.60 -0.87 9.28
N ALA A 9 -3.75 0.23 8.56
CA ALA A 9 -4.73 0.38 7.48
C ALA A 9 -4.04 0.71 6.15
N LEU A 10 -4.46 0.02 5.10
CA LEU A 10 -3.94 0.16 3.74
C LEU A 10 -5.04 0.77 2.88
N ILE A 11 -4.84 2.01 2.45
CA ILE A 11 -5.85 2.77 1.71
C ILE A 11 -5.36 2.97 0.27
N GLN A 12 -6.27 2.72 -0.67
CA GLN A 12 -6.06 2.95 -2.09
C GLN A 12 -6.92 4.14 -2.53
N GLU A 13 -6.53 4.77 -3.64
CA GLU A 13 -7.23 5.90 -4.23
C GLU A 13 -7.51 7.01 -3.20
N ILE A 14 -6.43 7.58 -2.64
CA ILE A 14 -6.58 8.62 -1.61
C ILE A 14 -6.93 10.00 -2.18
N TYR A 15 -6.72 10.22 -3.49
CA TYR A 15 -7.04 11.47 -4.19
C TYR A 15 -6.38 12.73 -3.59
N LEU A 16 -5.30 12.58 -2.83
CA LEU A 16 -4.61 13.68 -2.16
C LEU A 16 -3.56 14.33 -3.06
N LYS A 17 -3.40 15.65 -2.88
CA LYS A 17 -2.38 16.45 -3.54
C LYS A 17 -1.13 16.57 -2.65
N PRO A 18 0.09 16.55 -3.23
CA PRO A 18 1.34 16.69 -2.47
C PRO A 18 1.42 17.98 -1.64
N ASN A 19 0.77 19.05 -2.09
CA ASN A 19 0.79 20.35 -1.42
C ASN A 19 -0.02 20.41 -0.11
N ARG A 20 -0.67 19.32 0.30
CA ARG A 20 -1.42 19.23 1.56
C ARG A 20 -0.96 18.02 2.39
N PRO A 21 0.29 18.02 2.90
CA PRO A 21 0.90 16.85 3.53
C PRO A 21 0.18 16.33 4.78
N ARG A 22 -0.61 17.18 5.45
CA ARG A 22 -1.39 16.81 6.65
C ARG A 22 -2.84 16.45 6.38
N ALA A 23 -3.28 16.46 5.11
CA ALA A 23 -4.64 16.06 4.76
C ALA A 23 -4.89 14.59 5.15
N CYS A 24 -6.05 14.33 5.75
CA CYS A 24 -6.47 13.01 6.22
C CYS A 24 -5.50 12.40 7.27
N ALA A 25 -4.82 13.23 8.06
CA ALA A 25 -4.08 12.75 9.23
C ALA A 25 -5.05 12.22 10.29
N ILE A 26 -4.71 11.09 10.92
CA ILE A 26 -5.53 10.43 11.93
C ILE A 26 -4.76 10.45 13.25
N ALA A 27 -5.40 10.93 14.32
CA ALA A 27 -4.80 10.99 15.65
C ALA A 27 -4.39 9.59 16.13
N GLY A 28 -3.19 9.46 16.68
CA GLY A 28 -2.63 8.16 17.11
C GLY A 28 -1.94 7.35 16.00
N TYR A 29 -1.99 7.80 14.75
CA TYR A 29 -1.39 7.10 13.61
C TYR A 29 -0.29 7.92 12.96
N VAL A 30 0.67 7.21 12.38
CA VAL A 30 1.58 7.77 11.37
C VAL A 30 0.97 7.53 10.00
N GLN A 31 0.99 8.56 9.16
CA GLN A 31 0.52 8.51 7.78
C GLN A 31 1.72 8.45 6.85
N LEU A 32 1.83 7.38 6.07
CA LEU A 32 2.67 7.30 4.89
C LEU A 32 1.78 7.38 3.66
N ARG A 33 2.22 8.07 2.63
CA ARG A 33 1.46 8.14 1.38
C ARG A 33 2.34 8.45 0.18
N THR A 34 1.92 7.92 -0.94
CA THR A 34 2.38 8.28 -2.27
C THR A 34 1.25 9.07 -2.91
N ASP A 35 1.43 10.39 -2.95
CA ASP A 35 0.47 11.33 -3.52
C ASP A 35 0.58 11.37 -5.03
N TRP A 36 -0.48 11.86 -5.64
CA TRP A 36 -0.59 11.97 -7.08
C TRP A 36 0.26 13.12 -7.67
N THR A 37 0.88 12.87 -8.83
CA THR A 37 1.51 13.90 -9.69
C THR A 37 0.73 14.10 -11.01
N TYR A 38 0.00 15.20 -11.08
CA TYR A 38 -0.45 15.95 -12.26
C TYR A 38 -1.53 15.44 -13.24
N VAL A 39 -1.76 14.15 -13.56
CA VAL A 39 -2.79 13.81 -14.61
C VAL A 39 -3.87 12.71 -14.35
N ARG A 40 -3.96 11.96 -13.24
CA ARG A 40 -4.98 10.90 -13.01
C ARG A 40 -5.37 10.65 -11.54
N ARG A 41 -6.59 10.15 -11.35
CA ARG A 41 -7.18 9.63 -10.11
C ARG A 41 -6.35 8.45 -9.56
N GLY A 42 -5.86 8.51 -8.33
CA GLY A 42 -4.96 7.49 -7.75
C GLY A 42 -4.43 7.85 -6.35
N GLY A 43 -3.23 7.36 -6.05
CA GLY A 43 -2.53 7.52 -4.78
C GLY A 43 -2.77 6.36 -3.82
N THR A 44 -1.77 6.07 -2.98
CA THR A 44 -1.87 5.06 -1.92
C THR A 44 -1.47 5.68 -0.58
N ALA A 45 -2.09 5.22 0.50
CA ALA A 45 -1.65 5.52 1.84
C ALA A 45 -1.56 4.27 2.70
N LEU A 46 -0.72 4.35 3.71
CA LEU A 46 -0.57 3.38 4.77
C LEU A 46 -0.59 4.14 6.09
N TYR A 47 -1.52 3.76 6.96
CA TYR A 47 -1.58 4.25 8.33
C TYR A 47 -1.12 3.14 9.26
N TYR A 48 -0.23 3.44 10.20
CA TYR A 48 0.13 2.52 11.27
C TYR A 48 0.06 3.21 12.62
N SER A 49 -0.39 2.47 13.64
CA SER A 49 -0.47 2.95 15.02
C SER A 49 0.90 3.39 15.50
N ARG A 50 0.98 4.53 16.21
CA ARG A 50 2.24 5.03 16.81
C ARG A 50 2.80 4.11 17.88
N LEU A 51 2.03 3.13 18.33
CA LEU A 51 2.46 2.10 19.27
C LEU A 51 3.31 1.00 18.60
N LEU A 52 3.30 0.92 17.26
CA LEU A 52 4.07 -0.07 16.51
C LEU A 52 5.48 0.41 16.18
N HIS A 53 6.42 -0.52 16.16
CA HIS A 53 7.76 -0.31 15.66
C HIS A 53 7.80 -0.44 14.14
N CYS A 54 7.34 0.61 13.47
CA CYS A 54 7.35 0.69 12.01
C CYS A 54 8.34 1.75 11.51
N CYS A 55 8.97 1.48 10.37
CA CYS A 55 9.71 2.50 9.63
C CYS A 55 9.22 2.60 8.17
N PRO A 56 9.19 3.82 7.57
CA PRO A 56 8.82 3.99 6.18
C PRO A 56 9.76 3.22 5.25
N LEU A 57 9.20 2.68 4.16
CA LEU A 57 9.98 2.02 3.12
C LEU A 57 10.06 2.89 1.87
N ILE A 58 11.24 2.97 1.26
CA ILE A 58 11.38 3.53 -0.08
C ILE A 58 10.92 2.45 -1.07
N ILE A 59 9.83 2.73 -1.77
CA ILE A 59 9.27 1.84 -2.78
C ILE A 59 10.14 1.93 -4.05
N PRO A 60 10.56 0.80 -4.65
CA PRO A 60 11.29 0.82 -5.91
C PRO A 60 10.44 1.42 -7.02
N HIS A 61 11.07 1.87 -8.10
CA HIS A 61 10.32 2.36 -9.26
C HIS A 61 9.42 1.26 -9.82
N LEU A 62 8.12 1.54 -9.91
CA LEU A 62 7.10 0.67 -10.50
C LEU A 62 6.62 1.27 -11.83
N ILE A 63 6.34 0.42 -12.81
CA ILE A 63 5.94 0.87 -14.15
C ILE A 63 4.44 1.19 -14.16
N ASN A 64 3.63 0.26 -13.64
CA ASN A 64 2.18 0.33 -13.72
C ASN A 64 1.54 0.61 -12.37
N MET A 65 2.04 -0.01 -11.30
CA MET A 65 1.45 0.09 -9.96
C MET A 65 1.91 1.35 -9.20
N GLU A 66 1.06 1.80 -8.29
CA GLU A 66 1.39 2.77 -7.25
C GLU A 66 1.43 2.05 -5.91
N ALA A 67 2.37 2.41 -5.04
CA ALA A 67 2.48 1.76 -3.75
C ALA A 67 3.05 2.67 -2.66
N THR A 68 2.71 2.32 -1.42
CA THR A 68 3.25 2.90 -0.19
C THR A 68 3.47 1.76 0.79
N GLY A 69 4.63 1.71 1.46
CA GLY A 69 4.93 0.63 2.37
C GLY A 69 5.72 1.04 3.61
N CYS A 70 5.71 0.15 4.58
CA CYS A 70 6.53 0.23 5.79
C CYS A 70 7.12 -1.13 6.13
N ARG A 71 8.18 -1.12 6.95
CA ARG A 71 8.67 -2.31 7.64
C ARG A 71 8.15 -2.31 9.06
N LEU A 72 7.55 -3.42 9.47
CA LEU A 72 7.10 -3.69 10.82
C LEU A 72 8.11 -4.61 11.50
N ALA A 73 8.74 -4.13 12.57
CA ALA A 73 9.58 -4.93 13.44
C ALA A 73 8.72 -5.52 14.57
N MET A 74 8.94 -6.81 14.86
CA MET A 74 8.29 -7.52 15.95
C MET A 74 9.35 -8.24 16.79
N THR A 75 9.33 -8.06 18.10
CA THR A 75 10.29 -8.68 19.01
C THR A 75 10.26 -10.20 18.87
N GLY A 76 11.43 -10.81 18.65
CA GLY A 76 11.55 -12.27 18.49
C GLY A 76 11.11 -12.81 17.12
N HIS A 77 10.76 -11.96 16.17
CA HIS A 77 10.30 -12.37 14.83
C HIS A 77 11.03 -11.63 13.72
N ARG A 78 10.95 -12.19 12.51
CA ARG A 78 11.44 -11.52 11.29
C ARG A 78 10.65 -10.25 11.02
N THR A 79 11.32 -9.23 10.50
CA THR A 79 10.68 -8.01 10.02
C THR A 79 9.71 -8.32 8.89
N ILE A 80 8.50 -7.77 8.96
CA ILE A 80 7.47 -7.91 7.93
C ILE A 80 7.40 -6.62 7.12
N VAL A 81 7.45 -6.72 5.80
CA VAL A 81 7.16 -5.60 4.90
C VAL A 81 5.66 -5.58 4.62
N VAL A 82 5.02 -4.44 4.80
CA VAL A 82 3.59 -4.24 4.49
C VAL A 82 3.48 -3.15 3.43
N VAL A 83 2.75 -3.43 2.35
CA VAL A 83 2.62 -2.52 1.20
C VAL A 83 1.15 -2.37 0.81
N SER A 84 0.67 -1.13 0.78
CA SER A 84 -0.58 -0.73 0.13
C SER A 84 -0.31 -0.56 -1.36
N VAL A 85 -1.06 -1.24 -2.21
CA VAL A 85 -0.88 -1.26 -3.66
C VAL A 85 -2.14 -0.81 -4.38
N TYR A 86 -1.99 0.01 -5.41
CA TYR A 86 -3.05 0.34 -6.34
C TYR A 86 -2.58 0.12 -7.78
N LEU A 87 -3.33 -0.64 -8.57
CA LEU A 87 -3.16 -0.72 -10.01
C LEU A 87 -4.25 0.14 -10.68
N PRO A 88 -3.88 1.29 -11.27
CA PRO A 88 -4.85 2.12 -11.99
C PRO A 88 -5.39 1.41 -13.23
N SER A 89 -6.71 1.40 -13.42
CA SER A 89 -7.31 0.97 -14.69
C SER A 89 -7.01 1.98 -15.81
N PRO A 90 -6.70 1.55 -17.06
CA PRO A 90 -6.71 0.18 -17.59
C PRO A 90 -5.31 -0.47 -17.62
N LYS A 91 -4.39 -0.10 -16.71
CA LYS A 91 -3.03 -0.66 -16.74
C LYS A 91 -3.06 -2.16 -16.42
N LEU A 92 -2.09 -2.88 -16.99
CA LEU A 92 -1.95 -4.32 -16.80
C LEU A 92 -1.12 -4.64 -15.57
N LEU A 93 -1.52 -5.70 -14.85
CA LEU A 93 -0.70 -6.27 -13.79
C LEU A 93 0.50 -6.97 -14.43
N ILE A 94 1.69 -6.42 -14.25
CA ILE A 94 2.93 -6.96 -14.83
C ILE A 94 3.78 -7.66 -13.76
N ARG A 95 4.46 -8.73 -14.18
CA ARG A 95 5.31 -9.54 -13.29
C ARG A 95 6.51 -8.77 -12.73
N SER A 96 7.04 -7.79 -13.47
CA SER A 96 8.20 -7.00 -13.03
C SER A 96 7.89 -6.20 -11.78
N ASP A 97 6.76 -5.49 -11.76
CA ASP A 97 6.35 -4.69 -10.60
C ASP A 97 6.06 -5.58 -9.38
N LEU A 98 5.37 -6.72 -9.59
CA LEU A 98 5.14 -7.69 -8.50
C LEU A 98 6.45 -8.23 -7.94
N ARG A 99 7.41 -8.60 -8.80
CA ARG A 99 8.73 -9.07 -8.36
C ARG A 99 9.50 -7.99 -7.60
N ALA A 100 9.45 -6.75 -8.06
CA ALA A 100 10.09 -5.63 -7.38
C ALA A 100 9.52 -5.43 -5.97
N LEU A 101 8.20 -5.54 -5.81
CA LEU A 101 7.54 -5.45 -4.50
C LEU A 101 7.83 -6.66 -3.60
N LEU A 102 7.80 -7.88 -4.15
CA LEU A 102 8.09 -9.10 -3.39
C LEU A 102 9.57 -9.20 -2.98
N ALA A 103 10.48 -8.52 -3.67
CA ALA A 103 11.90 -8.46 -3.34
C ALA A 103 12.24 -7.46 -2.21
N LEU A 104 11.25 -6.75 -1.65
CA LEU A 104 11.46 -5.75 -0.59
C LEU A 104 11.93 -6.35 0.75
N GLY A 105 11.74 -7.65 0.94
CA GLY A 105 12.21 -8.40 2.11
C GLY A 105 11.78 -9.88 2.06
N ASP A 106 12.18 -10.65 3.06
CA ASP A 106 11.90 -12.10 3.12
C ASP A 106 10.45 -12.44 3.53
N ALA A 107 9.74 -11.45 4.09
CA ALA A 107 8.34 -11.56 4.46
C ALA A 107 7.61 -10.29 4.00
N VAL A 108 6.77 -10.43 2.97
CA VAL A 108 6.07 -9.30 2.34
C VAL A 108 4.56 -9.57 2.32
N ILE A 109 3.79 -8.61 2.81
CA ILE A 109 2.34 -8.55 2.69
C ILE A 109 2.01 -7.45 1.68
N LEU A 110 1.47 -7.85 0.54
CA LEU A 110 0.91 -6.94 -0.47
C LEU A 110 -0.60 -6.95 -0.35
N SER A 111 -1.21 -5.78 -0.25
CA SER A 111 -2.67 -5.66 -0.22
C SER A 111 -3.12 -4.37 -0.90
N GLY A 112 -4.24 -4.48 -1.60
CA GLY A 112 -4.92 -3.34 -2.20
C GLY A 112 -5.66 -3.73 -3.46
N ASP A 113 -6.01 -2.74 -4.26
CA ASP A 113 -6.81 -2.92 -5.45
C ASP A 113 -5.91 -3.08 -6.68
N PHE A 114 -5.83 -4.32 -7.16
CA PHE A 114 -5.07 -4.68 -8.35
C PHE A 114 -5.88 -4.53 -9.64
N ASN A 115 -7.14 -4.08 -9.62
CA ASN A 115 -8.00 -3.90 -10.79
C ASN A 115 -7.91 -5.02 -11.84
N CYS A 116 -7.70 -6.26 -11.40
CA CYS A 116 -7.52 -7.40 -12.27
C CYS A 116 -8.30 -8.60 -11.73
N LYS A 117 -8.73 -9.45 -12.66
CA LYS A 117 -9.56 -10.62 -12.34
C LYS A 117 -8.70 -11.86 -12.27
N ASN A 118 -8.86 -12.64 -11.20
CA ASN A 118 -8.28 -13.97 -11.07
C ASN A 118 -9.23 -14.88 -10.29
N PRO A 119 -9.49 -16.10 -10.78
CA PRO A 119 -10.32 -17.06 -10.05
C PRO A 119 -9.77 -17.42 -8.66
N ARG A 120 -8.44 -17.35 -8.47
CA ARG A 120 -7.79 -17.66 -7.19
C ARG A 120 -8.14 -16.69 -6.07
N TRP A 121 -8.61 -15.49 -6.39
CA TRP A 121 -9.14 -14.53 -5.41
C TRP A 121 -10.64 -14.28 -5.60
N GLY A 122 -11.36 -15.25 -6.19
CA GLY A 122 -12.82 -15.25 -6.22
C GLY A 122 -13.46 -14.46 -7.36
N CYS A 123 -12.71 -14.01 -8.36
CA CYS A 123 -13.34 -13.40 -9.54
C CYS A 123 -14.06 -14.46 -10.37
N ALA A 124 -15.28 -14.12 -10.82
CA ALA A 124 -16.03 -14.95 -11.73
C ALA A 124 -15.27 -15.15 -13.06
N ILE A 125 -15.23 -16.39 -13.52
CA ILE A 125 -14.84 -16.72 -14.89
C ILE A 125 -16.08 -16.47 -15.75
N MET A 126 -16.05 -15.47 -16.63
CA MET A 126 -17.06 -15.39 -17.69
C MET A 126 -16.83 -16.60 -18.59
N LYS A 127 -17.78 -17.55 -18.54
CA LYS A 127 -17.86 -18.66 -19.49
C LYS A 127 -18.43 -18.17 -20.80
#